data_AF-A0A2E4L0T8-F1
#
_entry.id   AF-A0A2E4L0T8-F1
#
_cell.length_a   1.000
_cell.length_b   1.000
_cell.length_c   1.000
_cell.angle_alpha   90.00
_cell.angle_beta   90.00
_cell.angle_gamma   90.00
#
_symmetry.space_group_name_H-M   'P 1'
#
loop_
_entity.id
_entity.type
_entity.pdbx_description
1 polymer ?
#
loop_
_entity_poly.entity_id
_entity_poly.type
_entity_poly.pdbx_seq_one_letter_code
_entity_poly.pdbx_strand_id
1 'polypeptide(L)' 'MENLHLFGVGLGLGLIVIGAGLGIGRLAAAAAEGIARQPEAADKITGAVNLPLFLLEGVAVIGEVFALLIVLMK' A
#
# COMPACT_ATOMS: atom_id res chain seq x y z
N MET A 1 -9.88 23.60 -19.38
CA MET A 1 -8.57 23.15 -18.85
C MET A 1 -8.49 23.22 -17.32
N GLU A 2 -9.32 24.02 -16.66
CA GLU A 2 -9.23 24.29 -15.20
C GLU A 2 -9.42 23.06 -14.28
N ASN A 3 -10.00 21.95 -14.75
CA ASN A 3 -10.27 20.77 -13.90
C ASN A 3 -9.47 19.50 -14.29
N LEU A 4 -8.48 19.62 -15.18
CA LEU A 4 -7.71 18.46 -15.65
C LEU A 4 -6.92 17.78 -14.52
N HIS A 5 -6.44 18.56 -13.55
CA HIS A 5 -5.73 18.04 -12.38
C HIS A 5 -6.63 17.16 -11.48
N LEU A 6 -7.92 17.49 -11.33
CA LEU A 6 -8.85 16.66 -10.55
C LEU A 6 -9.04 15.27 -11.17
N PHE A 7 -9.13 15.22 -12.50
CA PHE A 7 -9.18 13.96 -13.23
C PHE A 7 -7.88 13.16 -13.07
N GLY A 8 -6.73 13.82 -13.21
CA GLY A 8 -5.42 13.20 -13.00
C GLY A 8 -5.25 12.65 -11.58
N VAL A 9 -5.67 13.40 -10.55
CA VAL A 9 -5.65 12.96 -9.16
C VAL A 9 -6.56 11.77 -8.93
N GLY A 10 -7.80 11.80 -9.43
CA GLY A 10 -8.74 10.69 -9.27
C GLY A 10 -8.18 9.39 -9.87
N LEU A 11 -7.55 9.48 -11.03
CA LEU A 11 -6.92 8.34 -11.68
C LEU A 11 -5.67 7.87 -10.93
N GLY A 12 -4.82 8.80 -10.50
CA GLY A 12 -3.63 8.51 -9.70
C GLY A 12 -3.94 7.84 -8.36
N LEU A 13 -4.92 8.36 -7.61
CA LEU A 13 -5.39 7.76 -6.36
C LEU A 13 -5.90 6.34 -6.56
N GLY A 14 -6.72 6.12 -7.60
CA GLY A 14 -7.20 4.77 -7.92
C GLY A 14 -6.07 3.78 -8.15
N LEU A 15 -5.03 4.20 -8.88
CA LEU A 15 -3.84 3.35 -9.12
C LEU A 15 -3.03 3.10 -7.85
N ILE A 16 -2.87 4.11 -6.99
CA ILE A 16 -2.17 3.95 -5.70
C ILE A 16 -2.89 2.92 -4.83
N VAL A 17 -4.21 3.04 -4.67
CA VAL A 17 -5.01 2.13 -3.86
C VAL A 17 -4.98 0.70 -4.41
N ILE A 18 -5.09 0.53 -5.73
CA ILE A 18 -4.98 -0.79 -6.37
C ILE A 18 -3.58 -1.39 -6.15
N GLY A 19 -2.52 -0.61 -6.35
CA GLY A 19 -1.14 -1.06 -6.14
C GLY A 19 -0.87 -1.47 -4.69
N ALA A 20 -1.33 -0.66 -3.74
CA ALA A 20 -1.22 -0.92 -2.30
C ALA A 20 -1.99 -2.20 -1.93
N GLY A 21 -3.26 -2.29 -2.31
CA GLY A 21 -4.10 -3.46 -2.01
C GLY A 21 -3.53 -4.76 -2.55
N LEU A 22 -3.00 -4.76 -3.78
CA LEU A 22 -2.35 -5.93 -4.36
C LEU A 22 -1.04 -6.29 -3.64
N GLY A 23 -0.22 -5.31 -3.27
CA GLY A 23 1.03 -5.56 -2.54
C GLY A 23 0.79 -6.09 -1.12
N ILE A 24 -0.09 -5.42 -0.37
CA ILE A 24 -0.44 -5.78 1.02
C ILE A 24 -1.09 -7.16 1.03
N GLY A 25 -2.06 -7.41 0.14
CA GLY A 25 -2.75 -8.68 0.06
C GLY A 25 -1.79 -9.84 -0.22
N ARG A 26 -0.81 -9.65 -1.10
CA ARG A 26 0.22 -10.67 -1.38
C ARG A 26 1.13 -10.93 -0.18
N LEU A 27 1.59 -9.89 0.50
CA LEU A 27 2.43 -10.05 1.70
C LEU A 27 1.66 -10.74 2.83
N ALA A 28 0.42 -10.32 3.08
CA ALA A 28 -0.44 -10.91 4.10
C ALA A 28 -0.76 -12.38 3.81
N ALA A 29 -1.09 -12.71 2.56
CA ALA A 29 -1.34 -14.10 2.15
C ALA A 29 -0.09 -14.97 2.32
N ALA A 30 1.08 -14.49 1.89
CA ALA A 30 2.34 -15.21 2.04
C ALA A 30 2.72 -15.41 3.52
N ALA A 31 2.49 -14.41 4.37
CA ALA A 31 2.69 -14.51 5.82
C ALA A 31 1.75 -15.57 6.43
N ALA A 32 0.45 -15.51 6.10
CA ALA A 32 -0.54 -16.45 6.60
C ALA A 32 -0.23 -17.90 6.18
N GLU A 33 0.13 -18.13 4.91
CA GLU A 33 0.57 -19.44 4.44
C GLU A 33 1.85 -19.92 5.14
N GLY A 34 2.82 -19.03 5.34
CA GLY A 34 4.05 -19.34 6.07
C GLY A 34 3.77 -19.80 7.49
N ILE A 35 2.92 -19.05 8.21
CA ILE A 35 2.50 -19.36 9.58
C ILE A 35 1.72 -20.68 9.62
N ALA A 36 0.82 -20.92 8.66
CA ALA A 36 0.07 -22.17 8.58
C ALA A 36 0.97 -23.39 8.37
N ARG A 37 2.07 -23.25 7.60
CA ARG A 37 3.05 -24.33 7.38
C ARG A 37 4.00 -24.52 8.56
N GLN A 38 4.33 -23.45 9.29
CA GLN A 38 5.27 -23.47 10.42
C GLN A 38 4.74 -22.62 11.59
N PRO A 39 3.78 -23.14 12.37
CA PRO A 39 3.18 -22.39 13.48
C PRO A 39 4.19 -21.99 14.55
N GLU A 40 5.22 -22.81 14.79
CA GLU A 40 6.25 -22.49 15.79
C GLU A 40 7.13 -21.29 15.40
N ALA A 41 7.15 -20.91 14.12
CA ALA A 41 7.90 -19.78 13.58
C ALA A 41 7.06 -18.51 13.41
N ALA A 42 5.82 -18.47 13.91
CA ALA A 42 4.87 -17.39 13.63
C ALA A 42 5.41 -15.97 13.95
N ASP A 43 6.08 -15.80 15.10
CA ASP A 43 6.65 -14.52 15.48
C ASP A 43 7.79 -14.08 14.55
N LYS A 44 8.62 -15.04 14.10
CA LYS A 44 9.72 -14.76 13.15
C LYS A 44 9.19 -14.38 11.77
N ILE A 45 8.15 -15.07 11.30
CA ILE A 45 7.52 -14.78 10.00
C ILE A 45 6.86 -13.40 10.05
N THR A 46 6.11 -13.10 11.11
CA THR A 46 5.51 -11.78 11.32
C THR A 46 6.58 -10.69 11.35
N GLY A 47 7.66 -10.89 12.10
CA GLY A 47 8.78 -9.95 12.17
C GLY A 47 9.45 -9.70 10.81
N ALA A 48 9.61 -10.75 10.00
CA ALA A 48 10.20 -10.64 8.67
C ALA A 48 9.31 -9.89 7.66
N VAL A 49 7.97 -9.96 7.83
CA VAL A 49 7.00 -9.34 6.91
C VAL A 49 6.68 -7.88 7.28
N ASN A 50 6.81 -7.51 8.57
CA ASN A 50 6.44 -6.17 9.04
C ASN A 50 7.20 -5.03 8.36
N LEU A 51 8.53 -5.15 8.19
CA LEU A 51 9.31 -4.09 7.55
C LEU A 51 8.93 -3.91 6.06
N PRO A 52 8.90 -4.97 5.22
CA PRO A 52 8.40 -4.86 3.86
C PRO A 52 6.99 -4.30 3.76
N LEU A 53 6.07 -4.74 4.63
CA LEU A 53 4.69 -4.27 4.65
C LEU A 53 4.61 -2.78 5.00
N PHE A 54 5.38 -2.33 5.99
CA PHE A 54 5.46 -0.93 6.38
C PHE A 54 6.04 -0.05 5.27
N LEU A 55 7.08 -0.52 4.57
CA LEU A 55 7.66 0.23 3.45
C LEU A 55 6.67 0.35 2.28
N LEU A 56 5.92 -0.71 1.99
CA LEU A 56 4.87 -0.68 0.97
C LEU A 56 3.76 0.31 1.35
N GLU A 57 3.26 0.25 2.58
CA GLU A 57 2.25 1.18 3.11
C GLU A 57 2.77 2.63 3.05
N GLY A 58 4.03 2.85 3.42
CA GLY A 58 4.66 4.16 3.38
C GLY A 58 4.67 4.78 1.98
N VAL A 59 4.94 3.99 0.93
CA VAL A 59 4.86 4.47 -0.46
C VAL A 59 3.44 4.83 -0.85
N ALA A 60 2.44 4.03 -0.44
CA ALA A 60 1.03 4.30 -0.71
C ALA A 60 0.57 5.60 -0.04
N VAL A 61 0.85 5.76 1.26
CA VAL A 61 0.51 6.96 2.04
C VAL A 61 1.16 8.20 1.45
N ILE A 62 2.44 8.13 1.07
CA ILE A 62 3.11 9.26 0.41
C ILE A 62 2.36 9.63 -0.89
N GLY A 63 2.01 8.65 -1.72
CA GLY A 63 1.24 8.88 -2.94
C GLY A 63 -0.10 9.58 -2.68
N GLU A 64 -0.86 9.12 -1.68
CA GLU A 64 -2.15 9.70 -1.30
C GLU A 64 -2.00 11.13 -0.76
N VAL A 65 -0.96 11.40 0.03
CA VAL A 65 -0.64 12.75 0.50
C VAL A 65 -0.34 13.68 -0.68
N PHE A 66 0.45 13.25 -1.66
CA PHE A 66 0.72 14.06 -2.86
C PHE A 66 -0.56 14.33 -3.66
N ALA A 67 -1.42 13.32 -3.84
CA ALA A 67 -2.71 13.49 -4.48
C ALA A 67 -3.61 14.50 -3.75
N LEU A 68 -3.66 14.43 -2.41
CA LEU A 68 -4.40 15.39 -1.59
C LEU A 68 -3.83 16.81 -1.72
N LEU A 69 -2.50 16.97 -1.70
CA LEU A 69 -1.85 18.26 -1.88
C LEU A 69 -2.19 18.89 -3.24
N ILE A 70 -2.24 18.11 -4.32
CA ILE A 70 -2.63 18.61 -5.65
C ILE A 70 -4.08 19.14 -5.65
N VAL A 71 -4.98 18.52 -4.88
CA VAL A 71 -6.37 18.99 -4.76
C VAL A 71 -6.46 20.28 -3.96
N LEU A 72 -5.70 20.37 -2.85
CA LEU A 72 -5.78 21.50 -1.91
C LEU A 72 -5.02 22.74 -2.39
N MET A 73 -3.90 22.56 -3.09
CA MET A 73 -2.96 23.62 -3.43
C MET A 73 -3.13 24.18 -4.85
N LYS A 74 -4.22 23.79 -5.54
CA LYS A 74 -4.67 24.21 -6.89
C LYS A 74 -3.85 25.31 -7.57
#